data_AF-A0A7K5GDT9-F1
#
_entry.id   AF-A0A7K5GDT9-F1
#
_cell.length_a   1.000
_cell.length_b   1.000
_cell.length_c   1.000
_cell.angle_alpha   90.00
_cell.angle_beta   90.00
_cell.angle_gamma   90.00
#
_symmetry.space_group_name_H-M   'P 1'
#
loop_
_entity.id
_entity.type
_entity.pdbx_description
1 polymer ?
#
loop_
_entity_poly.entity_id
_entity_poly.type
_entity_poly.pdbx_seq_one_letter_code
_entity_poly.pdbx_strand_id
1 'polypeptide(L)'
;DSVYMAGLVSRLEHSFLKEVSNEILFALLWELKWLLDRRAHPYFIQHVRSRTSLPGPISEGNTQADKLAGVTVLPDHFAQACLSHEFYHQNAKALQCMFQLTQDQARQIIQSCPDCHQILLSPTIRTNP
;
A
#
# COMPACT_ATOMS: atom_id res chain seq x y z
N ASP A 1 -0.15 -0.15 7.27
CA ASP A 1 0.12 -0.38 8.70
C ASP A 1 -0.85 -1.45 9.19
N SER A 2 -0.38 -2.52 9.83
CA SER A 2 -1.19 -3.63 10.32
C SER A 2 -1.67 -3.45 11.77
N VAL A 3 -1.36 -2.31 12.42
CA VAL A 3 -1.86 -1.95 13.76
C VAL A 3 -3.39 -2.08 13.88
N TYR A 4 -4.12 -1.73 12.82
CA TYR A 4 -5.57 -1.87 12.79
C TYR A 4 -6.01 -3.35 12.92
N MET A 5 -5.31 -4.27 12.26
CA MET A 5 -5.62 -5.70 12.29
C MET A 5 -5.37 -6.29 13.69
N ALA A 6 -4.31 -5.87 14.37
CA ALA A 6 -4.04 -6.31 15.73
C ALA A 6 -5.17 -5.91 16.71
N GLY A 7 -5.68 -4.68 16.59
CA GLY A 7 -6.82 -4.23 17.38
C GLY A 7 -8.13 -4.93 16.99
N LEU A 8 -8.30 -5.29 15.71
CA LEU A 8 -9.48 -6.01 15.21
C LEU A 8 -9.58 -7.40 15.85
N VAL A 9 -8.49 -8.18 15.83
CA VAL A 9 -8.50 -9.55 16.35
C VAL A 9 -8.89 -9.59 17.84
N SER A 10 -8.37 -8.66 18.64
CA SER A 10 -8.72 -8.56 20.07
C SER A 10 -10.20 -8.27 20.31
N ARG A 11 -10.83 -7.44 19.46
CA ARG A 11 -12.27 -7.17 19.54
C ARG A 11 -13.11 -8.32 18.98
N LEU A 12 -12.59 -9.02 17.97
CA LEU A 12 -13.30 -10.10 17.28
C LEU A 12 -13.66 -11.25 18.22
N GLU A 13 -12.78 -11.60 19.16
CA GLU A 13 -13.05 -12.67 20.13
C GLU A 13 -14.32 -12.45 20.95
N HIS A 14 -14.62 -11.19 21.30
CA HIS A 14 -15.71 -10.81 22.20
C HIS A 14 -16.87 -10.13 21.48
N SER A 15 -16.92 -10.20 20.16
CA SER A 15 -17.94 -9.53 19.36
C SER A 15 -18.64 -10.48 18.39
N PHE A 16 -19.85 -10.09 18.01
CA PHE A 16 -20.60 -10.75 16.95
C PHE A 16 -20.28 -10.08 15.62
N LEU A 17 -20.01 -10.89 14.61
CA LEU A 17 -19.84 -10.43 13.24
C LEU A 17 -21.20 -10.12 12.63
N LYS A 18 -21.39 -8.87 12.23
CA LYS A 18 -22.53 -8.46 11.40
C LYS A 18 -22.16 -8.67 9.93
N GLU A 19 -23.12 -9.15 9.16
CA GLU A 19 -23.00 -9.21 7.71
C GLU A 19 -22.79 -7.82 7.09
N VAL A 20 -21.90 -7.74 6.11
CA VAL A 20 -21.52 -6.51 5.43
C VAL A 20 -21.60 -6.72 3.91
N SER A 21 -21.75 -5.63 3.16
CA SER A 21 -21.87 -5.68 1.69
C SER A 21 -20.66 -6.28 0.97
N ASN A 22 -19.50 -6.32 1.62
CA ASN A 22 -18.32 -7.00 1.09
C ASN A 22 -18.30 -8.46 1.58
N GLU A 23 -18.89 -9.35 0.78
CA GLU A 23 -19.03 -10.77 1.09
C GLU A 23 -17.68 -11.47 1.33
N ILE A 24 -16.64 -11.10 0.56
CA ILE A 24 -15.30 -11.68 0.69
C ILE A 24 -14.71 -11.32 2.06
N LEU A 25 -14.80 -10.03 2.43
CA LEU A 25 -14.31 -9.58 3.73
C LEU A 25 -15.08 -10.24 4.88
N PHE A 26 -16.40 -10.37 4.75
CA PHE A 26 -17.22 -11.05 5.75
C PHE A 26 -16.81 -12.52 5.90
N ALA A 27 -16.63 -13.24 4.79
CA ALA A 27 -16.22 -14.64 4.79
C ALA A 27 -14.85 -14.83 5.48
N LEU A 28 -13.86 -13.99 5.16
CA LEU A 28 -12.53 -14.04 5.77
C LEU A 28 -12.58 -13.75 7.28
N LEU A 29 -13.37 -12.76 7.71
CA LEU A 29 -13.53 -12.44 9.14
C LEU A 29 -14.26 -13.55 9.89
N TRP A 30 -15.27 -14.16 9.26
CA TRP A 30 -15.99 -15.30 9.81
C TRP A 30 -15.07 -16.51 10.01
N GLU A 31 -14.28 -16.84 8.99
CA GLU A 31 -13.29 -17.93 9.07
C GLU A 31 -12.28 -17.67 10.20
N LEU A 32 -11.77 -16.44 10.30
CA LEU A 32 -10.88 -16.04 11.38
C LEU A 32 -11.52 -16.21 12.76
N LYS A 33 -12.77 -15.73 12.95
CA LYS A 33 -13.53 -15.90 14.22
C LYS A 33 -13.66 -17.38 14.56
N TRP A 34 -14.06 -18.20 13.59
CA TRP A 34 -14.23 -19.64 13.78
C TRP A 34 -12.93 -20.35 14.18
N LEU A 35 -11.81 -19.98 13.57
CA LEU A 35 -10.48 -20.52 13.91
C LEU A 35 -10.06 -20.10 15.32
N LEU A 36 -10.29 -18.85 15.70
CA LEU A 36 -10.00 -18.36 17.04
C LEU A 36 -10.84 -19.09 18.10
N ASP A 37 -12.12 -19.33 17.84
CA ASP A 37 -13.02 -20.00 18.79
C ASP A 37 -12.65 -21.49 18.99
N ARG A 38 -12.04 -22.14 17.99
CA ARG A 38 -11.67 -23.56 18.02
C ARG A 38 -10.21 -23.83 18.37
N ARG A 39 -9.44 -22.80 18.68
CA ARG A 39 -8.01 -22.94 18.98
C ARG A 39 -7.80 -23.85 20.20
N ALA A 40 -6.88 -24.80 20.08
CA ALA A 40 -6.46 -25.66 21.20
C ALA A 40 -5.29 -25.05 22.00
N HIS A 41 -4.59 -24.07 21.43
CA HIS A 41 -3.38 -23.48 21.98
C HIS A 41 -3.53 -21.96 22.17
N PRO A 42 -2.79 -21.38 23.13
CA PRO A 42 -2.67 -19.93 23.24
C PRO A 42 -2.07 -19.35 21.96
N TYR A 43 -2.43 -18.12 21.65
CA TYR A 43 -1.87 -17.38 20.53
C TYR A 43 -1.40 -16.02 21.00
N PHE A 44 -0.50 -15.40 20.23
CA PHE A 44 0.00 -14.07 20.48
C PHE A 44 -0.06 -13.25 19.18
N ILE A 45 -0.55 -12.02 19.29
CA ILE A 45 -0.59 -11.08 18.17
C ILE A 45 0.65 -10.21 18.26
N GLN A 46 1.56 -10.36 17.30
CA GLN A 46 2.73 -9.50 17.19
C GLN A 46 2.64 -8.60 15.96
N HIS A 47 2.78 -7.29 16.17
CA HIS A 47 2.98 -6.38 15.07
C HIS A 47 4.46 -6.40 14.64
N VAL A 48 4.71 -6.83 13.41
CA VAL A 48 6.05 -6.86 12.80
C VAL A 48 6.16 -5.67 11.86
N ARG A 49 7.16 -4.82 12.06
CA ARG A 49 7.39 -3.69 11.15
C ARG A 49 7.90 -4.23 9.81
N SER A 50 7.38 -3.68 8.71
CA SER A 50 7.68 -4.04 7.31
C SER A 50 9.16 -3.93 6.90
N ARG A 51 10.01 -3.32 7.73
CA ARG A 51 11.46 -3.19 7.51
C ARG A 51 12.27 -3.68 8.70
N THR A 52 11.89 -4.83 9.25
CA THR A 52 12.68 -5.49 10.29
C THR A 52 13.60 -6.52 9.65
N SER A 53 14.90 -6.43 9.93
CA SER A 53 15.91 -7.41 9.53
C SER A 53 15.93 -8.62 10.48
N LEU A 54 14.77 -9.00 11.02
CA LEU A 54 14.68 -10.12 11.96
C LEU A 54 14.77 -11.41 11.14
N PRO A 55 15.77 -12.28 11.38
CA PRO A 55 15.80 -13.58 10.72
C PRO A 55 14.71 -14.50 11.28
N GLY A 56 14.27 -15.47 10.47
CA GLY A 56 13.45 -16.59 10.91
C GLY A 56 12.02 -16.59 10.39
N PRO A 57 11.16 -17.49 10.91
CA PRO A 57 9.88 -17.87 10.30
C PRO A 57 8.91 -16.70 10.09
N ILE A 58 8.98 -15.69 10.97
CA ILE A 58 8.14 -14.50 10.90
C ILE A 58 8.47 -13.65 9.66
N SER A 59 9.76 -13.46 9.37
CA SER A 59 10.21 -12.69 8.19
C SER A 59 9.92 -13.41 6.87
N GLU A 60 10.03 -14.74 6.87
CA GLU A 60 9.70 -15.59 5.73
C GLU A 60 8.19 -15.52 5.42
N GLY A 61 7.35 -15.68 6.44
CA GLY A 61 5.90 -15.53 6.31
C GLY A 61 5.49 -14.14 5.85
N ASN A 62 6.12 -13.08 6.36
CA ASN A 62 5.86 -11.71 5.91
C ASN A 62 6.25 -11.51 4.44
N THR A 63 7.41 -12.04 4.02
CA THR A 63 7.85 -11.98 2.62
C THR A 63 6.88 -12.70 1.69
N GLN A 64 6.33 -13.84 2.11
CA GLN A 64 5.33 -14.57 1.34
C GLN A 64 4.00 -13.81 1.26
N ALA A 65 3.55 -13.21 2.37
CA ALA A 65 2.37 -12.37 2.40
C ALA A 65 2.53 -11.13 1.49
N ASP A 66 3.69 -10.45 1.53
CA ASP A 66 3.99 -9.30 0.67
C ASP A 66 3.98 -9.68 -0.81
N LYS A 67 4.46 -10.87 -1.18
CA LYS A 67 4.39 -11.38 -2.56
C LYS A 67 2.94 -11.60 -3.03
N LEU A 68 2.06 -12.07 -2.15
CA LEU A 68 0.66 -12.32 -2.46
C LEU A 68 -0.20 -11.05 -2.41
N ALA A 69 0.16 -10.10 -1.54
CA ALA A 69 -0.51 -8.80 -1.40
C ALA A 69 0.02 -7.75 -2.39
N GLY A 70 1.18 -8.01 -3.01
CA GLY A 70 1.73 -7.18 -4.06
C GLY A 70 0.73 -7.08 -5.21
N VAL A 71 0.24 -5.86 -5.44
CA VAL A 71 -0.57 -5.53 -6.62
C VAL A 71 0.16 -6.08 -7.83
N THR A 72 -0.53 -6.86 -8.67
CA THR A 72 0.00 -7.28 -9.98
C THR A 72 0.42 -6.02 -10.72
N VAL A 73 1.72 -5.75 -10.66
CA VAL A 73 2.32 -4.57 -11.22
C VAL A 73 2.09 -4.66 -12.72
N LEU A 74 1.36 -3.70 -13.31
CA LEU A 74 1.16 -3.65 -14.76
C LEU A 74 2.54 -3.80 -15.41
N PRO A 75 2.80 -4.75 -16.31
CA PRO A 75 4.17 -4.98 -16.80
C PRO A 75 4.78 -3.72 -17.46
N ASP A 76 3.94 -2.80 -17.92
CA ASP A 76 4.37 -1.51 -18.42
C ASP A 76 4.70 -0.50 -17.29
N HIS A 77 5.99 -0.22 -17.14
CA HIS A 77 6.51 0.77 -16.20
C HIS A 77 6.03 2.18 -16.50
N PHE A 78 5.75 2.51 -17.77
CA PHE A 78 5.28 3.83 -18.15
C PHE A 78 3.83 4.05 -17.68
N ALA A 79 2.93 3.11 -17.96
CA ALA A 79 1.56 3.16 -17.46
C ALA A 79 1.49 3.21 -15.92
N GLN A 80 2.32 2.45 -15.20
CA GLN A 80 2.41 2.55 -13.74
C GLN A 80 2.83 3.95 -13.29
N ALA A 81 3.83 4.54 -13.95
CA ALA A 81 4.32 5.86 -13.62
C ALA A 81 3.26 6.94 -13.87
N CYS A 82 2.44 6.81 -14.92
CA CYS A 82 1.30 7.68 -15.15
C CYS A 82 0.30 7.62 -14.00
N LEU A 83 -0.13 6.41 -13.60
CA LEU A 83 -1.08 6.21 -12.48
C LEU A 83 -0.50 6.70 -11.14
N SER A 84 0.78 6.43 -10.89
CA SER A 84 1.46 6.91 -9.69
C SER A 84 1.59 8.45 -9.68
N HIS A 85 1.88 9.06 -10.82
CA HIS A 85 1.96 10.52 -10.92
C HIS A 85 0.59 11.19 -10.78
N GLU A 86 -0.47 10.59 -11.33
CA GLU A 86 -1.84 11.08 -11.16
C GLU A 86 -2.26 11.14 -9.68
N PHE A 87 -1.81 10.18 -8.87
CA PHE A 87 -2.16 10.13 -7.45
C PHE A 87 -1.20 10.94 -6.54
N TYR A 88 0.10 10.89 -6.80
CA TYR A 88 1.13 11.44 -5.91
C TYR A 88 1.84 12.69 -6.44
N HIS A 89 1.61 13.08 -7.71
CA HIS A 89 2.27 14.19 -8.40
C HIS A 89 3.80 14.22 -8.23
N GLN A 90 4.42 13.06 -8.32
CA GLN A 90 5.87 12.88 -8.14
C GLN A 90 6.68 13.63 -9.21
N ASN A 91 7.80 14.24 -8.83
CA ASN A 91 8.67 14.96 -9.78
C ASN A 91 9.43 14.01 -10.74
N ALA A 92 10.05 14.58 -11.78
CA ALA A 92 10.67 13.81 -12.86
C ALA A 92 11.80 12.89 -12.37
N LYS A 93 12.56 13.34 -11.37
CA LYS A 93 13.68 12.57 -10.81
C LYS A 93 13.16 11.35 -10.05
N ALA A 94 12.09 11.53 -9.28
CA ALA A 94 11.43 10.44 -8.56
C ALA A 94 10.87 9.40 -9.55
N LEU A 95 10.17 9.84 -10.60
CA LEU A 95 9.63 8.93 -11.62
C LEU A 95 10.72 8.11 -12.33
N GLN A 96 11.84 8.74 -12.69
CA GLN A 96 13.00 8.05 -13.27
C GLN A 96 13.57 6.99 -12.32
N CYS A 97 13.75 7.34 -11.04
CA CYS A 97 14.32 6.42 -10.06
C CYS A 97 13.38 5.26 -9.71
N MET A 98 12.07 5.51 -9.59
CA MET A 98 11.10 4.51 -9.15
C MET A 98 10.67 3.56 -10.26
N PHE A 99 10.52 4.06 -11.49
CA PHE A 99 9.99 3.27 -12.62
C PHE A 99 11.04 2.99 -13.71
N GLN A 100 12.29 3.41 -13.51
CA GLN A 100 13.40 3.23 -14.46
C GLN A 100 13.12 3.85 -15.84
N LEU A 101 12.39 4.97 -15.85
CA LEU A 101 12.04 5.71 -17.06
C LEU A 101 13.19 6.56 -17.56
N THR A 102 13.19 6.85 -18.87
CA THR A 102 14.07 7.87 -19.43
C THR A 102 13.62 9.27 -18.99
N GLN A 103 14.53 10.24 -19.12
CA GLN A 103 14.24 11.64 -18.80
C GLN A 103 13.07 12.19 -19.63
N ASP A 104 12.95 11.81 -20.89
CA ASP A 104 11.90 12.29 -21.78
C ASP A 104 10.55 11.68 -21.43
N GLN A 105 10.51 10.39 -21.09
CA GLN A 105 9.29 9.75 -20.58
C GLN A 105 8.79 10.40 -19.29
N ALA A 106 9.69 10.67 -18.33
CA ALA A 106 9.30 11.33 -17.08
C ALA A 106 8.80 12.77 -17.31
N ARG A 107 9.38 13.50 -18.27
CA ARG A 107 8.90 14.83 -18.67
C ARG A 107 7.52 14.77 -19.31
N GLN A 108 7.29 13.79 -20.19
CA GLN A 108 6.01 13.60 -20.85
C GLN A 108 4.89 13.39 -19.82
N ILE A 109 5.11 12.55 -18.81
CA ILE A 109 4.14 12.30 -17.73
C ILE A 109 3.76 13.60 -17.01
N ILE A 110 4.73 14.44 -16.68
CA ILE A 110 4.49 15.71 -15.97
C ILE A 110 3.81 16.74 -16.87
N GLN A 111 4.19 16.80 -18.14
CA GLN A 111 3.58 17.72 -19.12
C GLN A 111 2.12 17.34 -19.42
N SER A 112 1.79 16.05 -19.38
CA SER A 112 0.41 15.56 -19.53
C SER A 112 -0.44 15.77 -18.28
N CYS A 113 0.15 16.13 -17.14
CA CYS A 113 -0.59 16.37 -15.90
C CYS A 113 -1.09 17.83 -15.84
N PRO A 114 -2.43 18.06 -15.81
CA PRO A 114 -2.99 19.41 -15.83
C PRO A 114 -2.61 20.22 -14.58
N ASP A 115 -2.55 19.58 -13.41
CA ASP A 115 -2.23 20.25 -12.14
C ASP A 115 -0.76 20.69 -12.09
N CYS A 116 0.15 19.84 -12.56
CA CYS A 116 1.58 20.15 -12.62
C CYS A 116 1.89 21.21 -13.67
N HIS A 117 1.13 21.26 -14.77
CA HIS A 117 1.32 22.24 -15.83
C HIS A 117 0.96 23.67 -15.38
N GLN A 118 -0.07 23.83 -14.54
CA GLN A 118 -0.46 25.13 -13.98
C GLN A 118 0.61 25.71 -13.04
N ILE A 119 1.32 24.85 -12.30
CA ILE A 119 2.40 25.26 -11.40
C ILE A 119 3.63 25.75 -12.20
N LEU A 120 3.93 25.15 -13.35
CA LEU A 120 5.02 25.58 -14.24
C LEU A 120 4.73 26.92 -14.94
N LEU A 121 3.46 27.23 -15.19
CA LEU A 121 3.02 28.46 -15.85
C LEU A 121 2.80 29.63 -14.88
N SER A 122 2.78 29.36 -13.58
CA SER A 122 2.68 30.41 -12.57
C SER A 122 4.02 31.16 -12.51
N PRO A 123 4.08 32.46 -12.82
CA PRO A 123 5.30 33.22 -12.67
C PRO A 123 5.70 33.14 -11.20
N THR A 124 6.90 32.63 -10.93
CA THR A 124 7.50 32.73 -9.60
C THR A 124 7.72 34.22 -9.35
N ILE A 125 6.73 34.86 -8.73
CA ILE A 125 6.89 36.18 -8.12
C ILE A 125 7.98 35.97 -7.07
N ARG A 126 9.21 36.31 -7.48
CA ARG A 126 10.37 36.34 -6.61
C ARG A 126 10.20 37.60 -5.76
N THR A 127 9.40 37.52 -4.69
CA THR A 127 9.47 38.53 -3.63
C THR A 127 10.80 38.31 -2.91
N ASN A 128 11.80 39.10 -3.27
CA ASN A 128 12.94 39.34 -2.40
C ASN A 128 12.53 40.44 -1.40
N PRO A 129 12.85 40.32 -0.10
CA PRO A 129 12.57 41.35 0.91
C PRO A 129 13.30 42.68 0.63
#